data_AF-A0A928BKM5-F1
#
_entry.id   AF-A0A928BKM5-F1
#
_cell.length_a   1.000
_cell.length_b   1.000
_cell.length_c   1.000
_cell.angle_alpha   90.00
_cell.angle_beta   90.00
_cell.angle_gamma   90.00
#
_symmetry.space_group_name_H-M   'P 1'
#
loop_
_entity.id
_entity.type
_entity.pdbx_description
1 polymer ?
#
loop_
_entity_poly.entity_id
_entity_poly.type
_entity_poly.pdbx_seq_one_letter_code
_entity_poly.pdbx_strand_id
1 'polypeptide(L)'
;MRRTIMKRIFTILTAVLSMAVVSCNKTEFNGTEGVGVLNVDMSIPQTKAMSQEDLLAGATVKIYKADFSGLVRSYAYAEMPSPFYLAADEYRVDVEAGEAVKANPSVASWENKSYKGSQTFTIVAGTVTDVQVEAKVNNAITMITFDQTVAENFNEGYTFTIGVDGGSALVYDASNSGAEGYFIIAGLEEPSFTWTFSGVLAKDGSEFVKTGVVEGILPGAIYKMTPTYTIKDGDLFFSLMVDYTTDIVDDTIVFEPVSTGLSVTPQYEIWAAHATVYADVDAVENEGKTVEFAYSSNGSDWQYVDGVNYGEGVWKAELRGLTPSTEYSYNLLLDREIIGEAMTFTTEAAPNVPNGSFEYTSLVAGQSYYKFYDPNCGVEEGAKMFWGSGNGEGSEGVPGSASMGITITYVDTESKVHGNQSVKAQTSSMVGMLAAGNIFAGQFMGLVGTEGGIVNFGRPWTSRPSAMKLHCKYSTGKMNIVNNNNLGVSTNDYDRAQIKVAIGTWPYKTYGGTKDSPVQVNTTDESTFVDFFTDGCTIANGELIIYNDGYSINKGPKQTAATTGWIEYTIPLDYRQLTTYPTHIVISCAASQFGDYFTGYDKSALWVDAVELVYE
;
A
#
# COMPACT_ATOMS: atom_id res chain seq x y z
N MET A 1 60.17 47.31 -6.59
CA MET A 1 61.14 47.28 -5.46
C MET A 1 60.97 45.96 -4.68
N ARG A 2 61.70 45.73 -3.58
CA ARG A 2 61.81 44.42 -2.89
C ARG A 2 60.48 43.91 -2.28
N ARG A 3 60.08 42.69 -2.69
CA ARG A 3 59.87 41.45 -1.91
C ARG A 3 59.89 41.52 -0.35
N THR A 4 59.16 40.57 0.26
CA THR A 4 59.42 39.86 1.58
C THR A 4 58.77 40.35 2.90
N ILE A 5 57.68 39.67 3.30
CA ILE A 5 57.41 38.94 4.58
C ILE A 5 58.00 39.44 5.92
N MET A 6 57.14 39.69 6.93
CA MET A 6 57.16 39.06 8.29
C MET A 6 55.90 39.46 9.10
N LYS A 7 55.05 38.57 9.62
CA LYS A 7 55.17 37.61 10.76
C LYS A 7 55.40 38.23 12.15
N ARG A 8 54.46 37.98 13.08
CA ARG A 8 54.63 37.91 14.55
C ARG A 8 53.87 36.69 15.09
N ILE A 9 54.27 36.17 16.25
CA ILE A 9 53.86 34.89 16.84
C ILE A 9 53.75 35.05 18.36
N PHE A 10 52.79 34.38 19.03
CA PHE A 10 52.95 33.91 20.41
C PHE A 10 52.01 32.73 20.77
N THR A 11 52.62 31.54 20.91
CA THR A 11 52.38 30.42 21.87
C THR A 11 51.11 30.49 22.74
N ILE A 12 50.05 29.69 22.56
CA ILE A 12 49.83 28.21 22.74
C ILE A 12 49.29 27.82 24.14
N LEU A 13 48.14 27.14 24.17
CA LEU A 13 47.88 25.97 25.02
C LEU A 13 46.88 24.99 24.34
N THR A 14 47.10 23.70 24.59
CA THR A 14 46.41 22.44 24.20
C THR A 14 44.86 22.39 24.22
N ALA A 15 44.15 21.53 23.46
CA ALA A 15 44.54 20.54 22.41
C ALA A 15 43.32 19.96 21.62
N VAL A 16 43.62 19.08 20.63
CA VAL A 16 42.73 18.13 19.89
C VAL A 16 41.76 18.69 18.83
N LEU A 17 42.36 19.22 17.76
CA LEU A 17 42.15 18.85 16.35
C LEU A 17 40.95 17.93 15.95
N SER A 18 40.06 18.45 15.09
CA SER A 18 39.59 17.78 13.85
C SER A 18 38.94 18.82 12.91
N MET A 19 38.65 18.46 11.65
CA MET A 19 38.24 19.39 10.59
C MET A 19 36.75 19.27 10.24
N ALA A 20 36.15 20.37 9.78
CA ALA A 20 34.95 20.33 8.92
C ALA A 20 35.03 21.48 7.90
N VAL A 21 35.11 21.13 6.61
CA VAL A 21 34.82 22.04 5.49
C VAL A 21 33.43 21.73 4.99
N VAL A 22 32.53 22.72 5.03
CA VAL A 22 31.13 22.52 4.64
C VAL A 22 30.98 22.66 3.13
N SER A 23 30.76 21.54 2.46
CA SER A 23 30.15 21.50 1.12
C SER A 23 28.62 21.61 1.25
N CYS A 24 27.93 22.02 0.18
CA CYS A 24 26.47 21.94 0.12
C CYS A 24 26.02 20.48 -0.02
N ASN A 25 24.84 20.18 0.53
CA ASN A 25 24.34 18.84 0.81
C ASN A 25 23.19 18.43 -0.12
N LYS A 26 23.14 17.14 -0.51
CA LYS A 26 21.87 16.38 -0.62
C LYS A 26 21.35 16.18 0.83
N THR A 27 20.07 16.12 1.16
CA THR A 27 18.95 15.29 0.65
C THR A 27 17.63 15.85 1.23
N GLU A 28 16.46 15.43 0.71
CA GLU A 28 15.32 14.91 1.53
C GLU A 28 14.14 14.46 0.65
N PHE A 29 13.27 13.62 1.22
CA PHE A 29 12.07 13.02 0.61
C PHE A 29 10.79 13.47 1.36
N ASN A 30 9.61 13.22 0.78
CA ASN A 30 8.35 13.14 1.54
C ASN A 30 7.35 12.19 0.85
N GLY A 31 6.73 11.30 1.63
CA GLY A 31 5.60 10.44 1.21
C GLY A 31 4.26 11.20 1.20
N THR A 32 3.09 10.56 1.12
CA THR A 32 2.68 9.13 1.27
C THR A 32 1.60 8.79 0.22
N GLU A 33 1.24 7.55 -0.11
CA GLU A 33 1.35 6.25 0.57
C GLU A 33 2.08 5.22 -0.31
N GLY A 34 2.64 4.11 0.18
CA GLY A 34 2.79 3.63 1.57
C GLY A 34 3.90 2.57 1.64
N VAL A 35 4.86 2.67 0.72
CA VAL A 35 5.84 1.67 0.29
C VAL A 35 7.16 2.40 0.03
N GLY A 36 8.29 1.79 0.34
CA GLY A 36 9.63 2.29 -0.04
C GLY A 36 10.44 1.24 -0.79
N VAL A 37 11.53 1.68 -1.41
CA VAL A 37 12.50 0.83 -2.09
C VAL A 37 13.53 0.33 -1.08
N LEU A 38 13.86 -0.96 -1.16
CA LEU A 38 14.97 -1.57 -0.47
C LEU A 38 16.01 -2.04 -1.48
N ASN A 39 17.26 -1.64 -1.27
CA ASN A 39 18.43 -2.24 -1.90
C ASN A 39 19.18 -3.07 -0.86
N VAL A 40 19.48 -4.33 -1.19
CA VAL A 40 20.32 -5.22 -0.38
C VAL A 40 21.43 -5.74 -1.29
N ASP A 41 22.67 -5.64 -0.82
CA ASP A 41 23.85 -6.09 -1.54
C ASP A 41 24.83 -6.78 -0.58
N MET A 42 25.69 -7.65 -1.12
CA MET A 42 26.52 -8.56 -0.35
C MET A 42 27.88 -8.78 -1.02
N SER A 43 28.93 -8.88 -0.21
CA SER A 43 30.27 -9.22 -0.68
C SER A 43 31.05 -9.97 0.40
N ILE A 44 32.14 -10.65 0.01
CA ILE A 44 33.01 -11.43 0.91
C ILE A 44 34.47 -11.10 0.55
N PRO A 45 35.39 -10.87 1.51
CA PRO A 45 36.76 -10.51 1.21
C PRO A 45 37.58 -11.79 0.96
N GLN A 46 38.89 -11.67 0.70
CA GLN A 46 39.70 -12.81 0.29
C GLN A 46 40.00 -13.82 1.42
N THR A 47 39.02 -14.67 1.71
CA THR A 47 39.26 -15.96 2.34
C THR A 47 40.25 -16.77 1.50
N LYS A 48 41.05 -17.64 2.11
CA LYS A 48 42.01 -18.50 1.40
C LYS A 48 41.36 -19.72 0.71
N ALA A 49 40.03 -19.78 0.61
CA ALA A 49 39.30 -21.00 0.27
C ALA A 49 38.39 -20.90 -0.97
N MET A 50 37.70 -19.77 -1.19
CA MET A 50 36.77 -19.60 -2.32
C MET A 50 36.84 -18.19 -2.91
N SER A 51 36.40 -18.02 -4.16
CA SER A 51 36.29 -16.70 -4.78
C SER A 51 35.05 -15.95 -4.27
N GLN A 52 35.06 -14.62 -4.45
CA GLN A 52 33.93 -13.75 -4.11
C GLN A 52 32.68 -14.09 -4.95
N GLU A 53 32.87 -14.47 -6.21
CA GLU A 53 31.81 -14.78 -7.17
C GLU A 53 31.07 -16.07 -6.77
N ASP A 54 31.80 -17.15 -6.44
CA ASP A 54 31.24 -18.45 -6.04
C ASP A 54 30.36 -18.37 -4.78
N LEU A 55 30.75 -17.54 -3.81
CA LEU A 55 30.04 -17.44 -2.53
C LEU A 55 28.77 -16.57 -2.63
N LEU A 56 28.76 -15.59 -3.53
CA LEU A 56 27.60 -14.72 -3.77
C LEU A 56 26.55 -15.40 -4.66
N ALA A 57 26.99 -16.09 -5.72
CA ALA A 57 26.09 -16.77 -6.65
C ALA A 57 25.16 -17.81 -5.97
N GLY A 58 25.61 -18.40 -4.87
CA GLY A 58 24.83 -19.37 -4.08
C GLY A 58 24.19 -18.82 -2.79
N ALA A 59 24.36 -17.54 -2.45
CA ALA A 59 23.88 -16.99 -1.19
C ALA A 59 22.35 -16.82 -1.15
N THR A 60 21.77 -16.88 0.05
CA THR A 60 20.33 -16.73 0.31
C THR A 60 20.05 -15.49 1.15
N VAL A 61 19.10 -14.66 0.69
CA VAL A 61 18.62 -13.46 1.39
C VAL A 61 17.19 -13.70 1.88
N LYS A 62 16.91 -13.43 3.16
CA LYS A 62 15.59 -13.55 3.79
C LYS A 62 15.22 -12.24 4.47
N ILE A 63 13.96 -11.85 4.39
CA ILE A 63 13.50 -10.56 4.92
C ILE A 63 12.29 -10.81 5.81
N TYR A 64 12.33 -10.28 7.02
CA TYR A 64 11.35 -10.45 8.08
C TYR A 64 10.83 -9.08 8.53
N LYS A 65 9.65 -9.05 9.17
CA LYS A 65 9.27 -7.89 10.01
C LYS A 65 10.18 -7.81 11.24
N ALA A 66 10.52 -6.61 11.69
CA ALA A 66 11.41 -6.42 12.85
C ALA A 66 10.80 -6.94 14.17
N ASP A 67 9.47 -7.00 14.27
CA ASP A 67 8.73 -7.57 15.40
C ASP A 67 8.71 -9.12 15.43
N PHE A 68 9.40 -9.77 14.50
CA PHE A 68 9.46 -11.22 14.30
C PHE A 68 8.11 -11.88 13.90
N SER A 69 7.08 -11.10 13.52
CA SER A 69 5.75 -11.62 13.18
C SER A 69 5.71 -12.54 11.94
N GLY A 70 6.68 -12.45 11.04
CA GLY A 70 6.79 -13.38 9.91
C GLY A 70 7.94 -13.10 8.95
N LEU A 71 8.23 -14.10 8.11
CA LEU A 71 9.01 -13.97 6.87
C LEU A 71 8.16 -13.24 5.83
N VAL A 72 8.74 -12.22 5.20
CA VAL A 72 8.11 -11.35 4.18
C VAL A 72 8.57 -11.76 2.79
N ARG A 73 9.88 -12.00 2.58
CA ARG A 73 10.46 -12.44 1.30
C ARG A 73 11.67 -13.36 1.53
N SER A 74 11.99 -14.19 0.54
CA SER A 74 13.22 -15.01 0.48
C SER A 74 13.67 -15.14 -0.98
N TYR A 75 14.98 -15.04 -1.22
CA TYR A 75 15.59 -15.08 -2.55
C TYR A 75 16.93 -15.83 -2.51
N ALA A 76 17.35 -16.43 -3.63
CA ALA A 76 18.78 -16.56 -3.91
C ALA A 76 19.30 -15.18 -4.35
N TYR A 77 20.50 -14.79 -3.94
CA TYR A 77 21.00 -13.42 -4.16
C TYR A 77 21.17 -13.09 -5.65
N ALA A 78 21.68 -14.02 -6.46
CA ALA A 78 21.74 -13.88 -7.91
C ALA A 78 20.37 -13.86 -8.62
N GLU A 79 19.28 -14.12 -7.90
CA GLU A 79 17.89 -14.09 -8.38
C GLU A 79 17.07 -12.98 -7.67
N MET A 80 17.71 -12.14 -6.85
CA MET A 80 17.04 -11.11 -6.08
C MET A 80 16.77 -9.88 -6.96
N PRO A 81 15.52 -9.40 -7.09
CA PRO A 81 15.22 -8.19 -7.84
C PRO A 81 15.85 -6.97 -7.17
N SER A 82 16.39 -6.05 -7.97
CA SER A 82 16.87 -4.74 -7.56
C SER A 82 16.43 -3.69 -8.59
N PRO A 83 15.72 -2.61 -8.19
CA PRO A 83 15.19 -2.35 -6.84
C PRO A 83 14.08 -3.33 -6.43
N PHE A 84 13.74 -3.42 -5.14
CA PHE A 84 12.53 -4.13 -4.72
C PHE A 84 11.77 -3.46 -3.56
N TYR A 85 10.46 -3.70 -3.53
CA TYR A 85 9.53 -2.90 -2.73
C TYR A 85 9.03 -3.60 -1.45
N LEU A 86 8.94 -2.81 -0.38
CA LEU A 86 8.37 -3.17 0.92
C LEU A 86 7.44 -2.06 1.42
N ALA A 87 6.38 -2.41 2.16
CA ALA A 87 5.55 -1.42 2.83
C ALA A 87 6.37 -0.60 3.84
N ALA A 88 5.94 0.63 4.17
CA ALA A 88 6.63 1.46 5.15
C ALA A 88 6.44 0.91 6.58
N ASP A 89 7.49 0.33 7.15
CA ASP A 89 7.50 -0.37 8.45
C ASP A 89 8.95 -0.68 8.87
N GLU A 90 9.14 -1.30 10.05
CA GLU A 90 10.43 -1.86 10.47
C GLU A 90 10.61 -3.33 10.04
N TYR A 91 11.81 -3.64 9.56
CA TYR A 91 12.18 -4.93 8.99
C TYR A 91 13.55 -5.40 9.49
N ARG A 92 13.84 -6.68 9.22
CA ARG A 92 15.16 -7.29 9.38
C ARG A 92 15.49 -8.09 8.12
N VAL A 93 16.70 -7.93 7.60
CA VAL A 93 17.26 -8.77 6.54
C VAL A 93 18.27 -9.72 7.17
N ASP A 94 18.11 -11.01 6.88
CA ASP A 94 19.04 -12.08 7.22
C ASP A 94 19.70 -12.58 5.94
N VAL A 95 21.01 -12.83 6.01
CA VAL A 95 21.83 -13.33 4.91
C VAL A 95 22.46 -14.65 5.33
N GLU A 96 22.42 -15.67 4.48
CA GLU A 96 23.09 -16.95 4.68
C GLU A 96 23.91 -17.32 3.42
N ALA A 97 25.18 -17.73 3.58
CA ALA A 97 26.09 -17.98 2.45
C ALA A 97 27.09 -19.12 2.75
N GLY A 98 27.77 -19.60 1.70
CA GLY A 98 28.74 -20.70 1.79
C GLY A 98 28.09 -22.10 1.78
N GLU A 99 28.61 -23.03 2.56
CA GLU A 99 28.21 -24.45 2.50
C GLU A 99 26.74 -24.68 2.86
N ALA A 100 26.23 -24.02 3.91
CA ALA A 100 24.88 -24.24 4.45
C ALA A 100 23.71 -23.91 3.51
N VAL A 101 23.96 -23.19 2.42
CA VAL A 101 22.94 -22.85 1.40
C VAL A 101 23.04 -23.69 0.13
N LYS A 102 24.01 -24.61 0.03
CA LYS A 102 24.08 -25.58 -1.07
C LYS A 102 22.94 -26.59 -0.95
N ALA A 103 22.38 -27.01 -2.10
CA ALA A 103 21.29 -27.97 -2.17
C ALA A 103 21.57 -29.35 -1.54
N ASN A 104 22.85 -29.71 -1.36
CA ASN A 104 23.30 -30.84 -0.55
C ASN A 104 24.51 -30.37 0.28
N PRO A 105 24.30 -29.83 1.50
CA PRO A 105 25.36 -29.21 2.28
C PRO A 105 26.22 -30.27 2.99
N SER A 106 27.54 -30.11 3.00
CA SER A 106 28.44 -30.93 3.82
C SER A 106 28.30 -30.50 5.28
N VAL A 107 27.36 -31.12 6.01
CA VAL A 107 27.02 -30.81 7.40
C VAL A 107 28.22 -30.83 8.35
N ALA A 108 29.25 -31.62 8.00
CA ALA A 108 30.56 -31.64 8.64
C ALA A 108 31.67 -31.54 7.58
N SER A 109 32.63 -30.62 7.73
CA SER A 109 33.74 -30.44 6.77
C SER A 109 35.02 -29.91 7.42
N TRP A 110 36.18 -30.22 6.85
CA TRP A 110 37.48 -29.66 7.24
C TRP A 110 37.80 -28.31 6.55
N GLU A 111 37.07 -27.97 5.49
CA GLU A 111 37.40 -26.82 4.61
C GLU A 111 36.20 -25.92 4.35
N ASN A 112 34.98 -26.47 4.29
CA ASN A 112 33.80 -25.73 3.83
C ASN A 112 33.19 -24.90 4.97
N LYS A 113 33.24 -23.57 4.83
CA LYS A 113 32.64 -22.62 5.79
C LYS A 113 31.25 -22.17 5.37
N SER A 114 30.48 -21.71 6.34
CA SER A 114 29.15 -21.12 6.20
C SER A 114 29.09 -19.80 6.96
N TYR A 115 28.38 -18.83 6.40
CA TYR A 115 28.32 -17.46 6.89
C TYR A 115 26.88 -17.03 7.13
N LYS A 116 26.64 -16.21 8.14
CA LYS A 116 25.34 -15.61 8.43
C LYS A 116 25.46 -14.15 8.88
N GLY A 117 24.61 -13.30 8.34
CA GLY A 117 24.48 -11.89 8.71
C GLY A 117 23.03 -11.52 9.02
N SER A 118 22.84 -10.41 9.74
CA SER A 118 21.51 -9.88 10.02
C SER A 118 21.58 -8.37 10.32
N GLN A 119 20.68 -7.58 9.72
CA GLN A 119 20.56 -6.14 9.97
C GLN A 119 19.09 -5.70 10.03
N THR A 120 18.75 -4.84 10.99
CA THR A 120 17.43 -4.17 11.05
C THR A 120 17.45 -2.83 10.34
N PHE A 121 16.30 -2.45 9.76
CA PHE A 121 16.14 -1.20 9.01
C PHE A 121 14.67 -0.76 9.01
N THR A 122 14.43 0.51 8.72
CA THR A 122 13.09 1.11 8.63
C THR A 122 12.84 1.56 7.21
N ILE A 123 11.83 1.01 6.56
CA ILE A 123 11.37 1.49 5.25
C ILE A 123 10.45 2.68 5.47
N VAL A 124 10.76 3.82 4.85
CA VAL A 124 9.91 5.02 4.90
C VAL A 124 9.16 5.15 3.57
N ALA A 125 7.89 5.55 3.63
CA ALA A 125 7.04 5.64 2.45
C ALA A 125 7.59 6.65 1.42
N GLY A 126 7.77 6.20 0.19
CA GLY A 126 8.34 6.95 -0.92
C GLY A 126 9.86 6.95 -0.99
N THR A 127 10.59 6.57 0.06
CA THR A 127 12.07 6.67 0.09
C THR A 127 12.75 5.43 -0.47
N VAL A 128 13.96 5.61 -1.00
CA VAL A 128 14.96 4.54 -1.08
C VAL A 128 15.60 4.34 0.30
N THR A 129 15.80 3.09 0.69
CA THR A 129 16.47 2.68 1.94
C THR A 129 17.51 1.62 1.60
N ASP A 130 18.79 2.01 1.63
CA ASP A 130 19.91 1.11 1.38
C ASP A 130 20.36 0.42 2.68
N VAL A 131 20.58 -0.90 2.64
CA VAL A 131 20.84 -1.69 3.86
C VAL A 131 22.09 -2.55 3.71
N GLN A 132 23.09 -2.27 4.55
CA GLN A 132 24.36 -2.99 4.61
C GLN A 132 24.26 -4.12 5.65
N VAL A 133 24.65 -5.34 5.28
CA VAL A 133 24.54 -6.53 6.15
C VAL A 133 25.91 -7.17 6.36
N GLU A 134 26.41 -7.17 7.59
CA GLU A 134 27.65 -7.86 7.93
C GLU A 134 27.38 -9.36 8.21
N ALA A 135 28.01 -10.26 7.43
CA ALA A 135 27.88 -11.70 7.58
C ALA A 135 29.17 -12.35 8.13
N LYS A 136 29.04 -13.16 9.19
CA LYS A 136 30.15 -13.78 9.94
C LYS A 136 30.07 -15.29 9.91
N VAL A 137 31.17 -15.99 10.22
CA VAL A 137 31.20 -17.46 10.24
C VAL A 137 30.14 -17.99 11.21
N ASN A 138 29.26 -18.84 10.70
CA ASN A 138 28.06 -19.36 11.37
C ASN A 138 28.17 -20.85 11.72
N ASN A 139 29.29 -21.51 11.40
CA ASN A 139 29.56 -22.88 11.84
C ASN A 139 29.78 -22.94 13.34
N ALA A 140 29.40 -24.05 13.98
CA ALA A 140 30.04 -24.46 15.22
C ALA A 140 31.39 -25.10 14.85
N ILE A 141 32.47 -24.67 15.48
CA ILE A 141 33.84 -25.05 15.08
C ILE A 141 34.44 -25.95 16.15
N THR A 142 34.82 -27.18 15.82
CA THR A 142 35.51 -28.08 16.77
C THR A 142 37.02 -28.00 16.59
N MET A 143 37.76 -28.11 17.70
CA MET A 143 39.22 -28.25 17.68
C MET A 143 39.63 -29.27 18.75
N ILE A 144 39.78 -30.53 18.34
CA ILE A 144 40.11 -31.62 19.27
C ILE A 144 41.63 -31.73 19.39
N THR A 145 42.17 -31.55 20.60
CA THR A 145 43.60 -31.72 20.89
C THR A 145 43.76 -32.86 21.89
N PHE A 146 44.34 -33.98 21.47
CA PHE A 146 44.58 -35.11 22.37
C PHE A 146 45.65 -34.74 23.41
N ASP A 147 45.36 -34.93 24.69
CA ASP A 147 46.36 -34.81 25.75
C ASP A 147 47.38 -35.96 25.67
N GLN A 148 48.60 -35.71 26.13
CA GLN A 148 49.68 -36.69 26.12
C GLN A 148 49.29 -38.01 26.83
N THR A 149 48.44 -37.96 27.86
CA THR A 149 47.95 -39.16 28.55
C THR A 149 47.20 -40.13 27.65
N VAL A 150 46.60 -39.69 26.54
CA VAL A 150 45.94 -40.57 25.57
C VAL A 150 46.98 -41.40 24.81
N ALA A 151 48.01 -40.75 24.25
CA ALA A 151 49.08 -41.42 23.53
C ALA A 151 49.94 -42.35 24.44
N GLU A 152 49.99 -42.08 25.74
CA GLU A 152 50.69 -42.93 26.72
C GLU A 152 49.90 -44.19 27.14
N ASN A 153 48.58 -44.21 26.96
CA ASN A 153 47.71 -45.30 27.46
C ASN A 153 46.99 -46.10 26.35
N PHE A 154 46.95 -45.59 25.12
CA PHE A 154 46.36 -46.24 23.96
C PHE A 154 47.39 -46.54 22.87
N ASN A 155 47.20 -47.65 22.16
CA ASN A 155 47.95 -47.95 20.94
C ASN A 155 47.61 -46.94 19.83
N GLU A 156 48.52 -46.76 18.87
CA GLU A 156 48.27 -45.97 17.66
C GLU A 156 46.99 -46.43 16.94
N GLY A 157 46.25 -45.47 16.37
CA GLY A 157 44.93 -45.73 15.77
C GLY A 157 43.74 -45.49 16.70
N TYR A 158 43.94 -44.85 17.87
CA TYR A 158 42.82 -44.24 18.61
C TYR A 158 42.21 -43.07 17.83
N THR A 159 40.91 -42.84 18.02
CA THR A 159 40.13 -41.82 17.34
C THR A 159 39.15 -41.11 18.27
N PHE A 160 38.86 -39.85 18.00
CA PHE A 160 37.74 -39.09 18.56
C PHE A 160 36.81 -38.66 17.44
N THR A 161 35.72 -39.41 17.25
CA THR A 161 34.68 -39.08 16.28
C THR A 161 33.71 -38.08 16.91
N ILE A 162 33.46 -36.95 16.26
CA ILE A 162 32.51 -35.93 16.70
C ILE A 162 31.54 -35.59 15.56
N GLY A 163 30.24 -35.54 15.87
CA GLY A 163 29.18 -35.35 14.89
C GLY A 163 27.95 -34.67 15.45
N VAL A 164 27.18 -34.07 14.55
CA VAL A 164 25.89 -33.43 14.84
C VAL A 164 24.75 -34.31 14.33
N ASP A 165 23.53 -34.04 14.80
CA ASP A 165 22.39 -34.90 14.50
C ASP A 165 22.10 -34.96 12.98
N GLY A 166 21.69 -36.14 12.49
CA GLY A 166 21.63 -36.48 11.07
C GLY A 166 22.84 -37.25 10.52
N GLY A 167 23.84 -37.56 11.35
CA GLY A 167 24.83 -38.62 11.07
C GLY A 167 26.08 -38.22 10.27
N SER A 168 26.34 -36.92 10.09
CA SER A 168 27.62 -36.43 9.57
C SER A 168 28.60 -36.17 10.73
N ALA A 169 29.83 -36.70 10.61
CA ALA A 169 30.84 -36.63 11.66
C ALA A 169 32.25 -36.46 11.08
N LEU A 170 33.12 -35.80 11.84
CA LEU A 170 34.56 -35.74 11.60
C LEU A 170 35.28 -36.70 12.56
N VAL A 171 36.31 -37.36 12.06
CA VAL A 171 37.16 -38.26 12.84
C VAL A 171 38.49 -37.58 13.10
N TYR A 172 38.77 -37.31 14.37
CA TYR A 172 40.07 -36.81 14.83
C TYR A 172 40.96 -37.98 15.26
N ASP A 173 42.24 -37.90 14.91
CA ASP A 173 43.32 -38.79 15.33
C ASP A 173 44.61 -37.98 15.60
N ALA A 174 45.73 -38.66 15.83
CA ALA A 174 47.00 -38.00 16.15
C ALA A 174 47.55 -37.09 15.02
N SER A 175 47.11 -37.28 13.76
CA SER A 175 47.61 -36.55 12.59
C SER A 175 46.89 -35.23 12.31
N ASN A 176 45.62 -35.10 12.74
CA ASN A 176 44.80 -33.88 12.61
C ASN A 176 44.43 -33.25 13.97
N SER A 177 45.09 -33.68 15.06
CA SER A 177 45.00 -33.07 16.38
C SER A 177 45.24 -31.56 16.32
N GLY A 178 44.27 -30.77 16.79
CA GLY A 178 44.28 -29.30 16.71
C GLY A 178 43.73 -28.69 15.41
N ALA A 179 43.25 -29.48 14.45
CA ALA A 179 42.60 -28.96 13.25
C ALA A 179 41.19 -28.41 13.52
N GLU A 180 40.80 -27.35 12.80
CA GLU A 180 39.42 -26.83 12.81
C GLU A 180 38.49 -27.73 11.99
N GLY A 181 37.42 -28.20 12.62
CA GLY A 181 36.31 -28.90 11.97
C GLY A 181 35.07 -28.01 11.96
N TYR A 182 34.50 -27.76 10.79
CA TYR A 182 33.35 -26.87 10.60
C TYR A 182 32.05 -27.68 10.52
N PHE A 183 31.12 -27.41 11.43
CA PHE A 183 29.80 -28.06 11.47
C PHE A 183 28.68 -27.07 11.19
N ILE A 184 27.69 -27.49 10.43
CA ILE A 184 26.45 -26.74 10.18
C ILE A 184 25.43 -27.19 11.22
N ILE A 185 24.99 -26.26 12.07
CA ILE A 185 24.02 -26.53 13.15
C ILE A 185 22.68 -25.79 12.98
N ALA A 186 22.53 -25.04 11.87
CA ALA A 186 21.31 -24.29 11.58
C ALA A 186 20.15 -25.25 11.28
N GLY A 187 19.00 -25.04 11.91
CA GLY A 187 17.81 -25.88 11.77
C GLY A 187 17.67 -27.00 12.81
N LEU A 188 18.65 -27.17 13.71
CA LEU A 188 18.52 -28.02 14.90
C LEU A 188 17.83 -27.24 16.04
N GLU A 189 16.86 -27.84 16.72
CA GLU A 189 16.14 -27.19 17.84
C GLU A 189 17.01 -27.12 19.11
N GLU A 190 17.64 -28.23 19.48
CA GLU A 190 18.60 -28.33 20.59
C GLU A 190 19.96 -28.82 20.04
N PRO A 191 20.75 -27.95 19.37
CA PRO A 191 22.00 -28.35 18.75
C PRO A 191 22.99 -28.88 19.79
N SER A 192 23.59 -30.04 19.48
CA SER A 192 24.59 -30.68 20.33
C SER A 192 25.63 -31.44 19.48
N PHE A 193 26.84 -31.57 20.03
CA PHE A 193 27.84 -32.50 19.49
C PHE A 193 27.73 -33.83 20.22
N THR A 194 27.37 -34.89 19.49
CA THR A 194 27.63 -36.25 19.93
C THR A 194 29.09 -36.59 19.68
N TRP A 195 29.75 -37.26 20.61
CA TRP A 195 31.14 -37.68 20.44
C TRP A 195 31.36 -39.12 20.92
N THR A 196 32.33 -39.77 20.27
CA THR A 196 32.79 -41.13 20.58
C THR A 196 34.31 -41.17 20.51
N PHE A 197 34.96 -41.36 21.65
CA PHE A 197 36.35 -41.80 21.69
C PHE A 197 36.41 -43.32 21.58
N SER A 198 37.28 -43.84 20.72
CA SER A 198 37.54 -45.27 20.54
C SER A 198 39.05 -45.51 20.45
N GLY A 199 39.55 -46.54 21.14
CA GLY A 199 40.96 -46.91 21.08
C GLY A 199 41.24 -48.26 21.74
N VAL A 200 42.42 -48.82 21.49
CA VAL A 200 42.87 -50.10 22.10
C VAL A 200 43.87 -49.80 23.21
N LEU A 201 43.59 -50.29 24.42
CA LEU A 201 44.40 -50.02 25.61
C LEU A 201 45.77 -50.69 25.52
N ALA A 202 46.84 -49.90 25.63
CA ALA A 202 48.22 -50.38 25.47
C ALA A 202 48.65 -51.40 26.55
N LYS A 203 48.00 -51.37 27.72
CA LYS A 203 48.32 -52.22 28.87
C LYS A 203 47.90 -53.70 28.73
N ASP A 204 46.86 -53.99 27.94
CA ASP A 204 46.25 -55.33 27.85
C ASP A 204 45.63 -55.68 26.48
N GLY A 205 45.58 -54.74 25.53
CA GLY A 205 45.04 -54.96 24.20
C GLY A 205 43.50 -54.96 24.13
N SER A 206 42.80 -54.56 25.18
CA SER A 206 41.34 -54.48 25.18
C SER A 206 40.82 -53.22 24.45
N GLU A 207 39.66 -53.37 23.78
CA GLU A 207 38.94 -52.24 23.17
C GLU A 207 38.29 -51.37 24.24
N PHE A 208 38.42 -50.06 24.10
CA PHE A 208 37.78 -49.05 24.95
C PHE A 208 37.00 -48.08 24.07
N VAL A 209 35.73 -47.91 24.39
CA VAL A 209 34.84 -46.93 23.74
C VAL A 209 34.19 -46.08 24.83
N LYS A 210 34.22 -44.76 24.65
CA LYS A 210 33.53 -43.81 25.52
C LYS A 210 32.76 -42.81 24.67
N THR A 211 31.47 -42.69 24.94
CA THR A 211 30.59 -41.71 24.31
C THR A 211 30.21 -40.59 25.26
N GLY A 212 29.73 -39.48 24.69
CA GLY A 212 29.10 -38.38 25.41
C GLY A 212 28.45 -37.38 24.46
N VAL A 213 27.92 -36.31 25.05
CA VAL A 213 27.27 -35.20 24.34
C VAL A 213 27.82 -33.88 24.88
N VAL A 214 27.94 -32.87 24.03
CA VAL A 214 28.12 -31.46 24.40
C VAL A 214 26.88 -30.71 23.93
N GLU A 215 26.00 -30.35 24.86
CA GLU A 215 24.69 -29.74 24.62
C GLU A 215 24.80 -28.20 24.49
N GLY A 216 23.84 -27.58 23.80
CA GLY A 216 23.72 -26.12 23.73
C GLY A 216 24.82 -25.44 22.90
N ILE A 217 25.22 -26.04 21.77
CA ILE A 217 26.28 -25.47 20.92
C ILE A 217 25.75 -24.31 20.05
N LEU A 218 26.62 -23.35 19.76
CA LEU A 218 26.29 -22.05 19.20
C LEU A 218 27.03 -21.78 17.88
N PRO A 219 26.41 -21.05 16.93
CA PRO A 219 27.06 -20.68 15.69
C PRO A 219 28.18 -19.66 15.93
N GLY A 220 29.29 -19.78 15.19
CA GLY A 220 30.47 -18.92 15.31
C GLY A 220 31.35 -19.18 16.53
N ALA A 221 30.97 -20.10 17.42
CA ALA A 221 31.77 -20.46 18.61
C ALA A 221 32.74 -21.61 18.33
N ILE A 222 33.91 -21.56 18.99
CA ILE A 222 34.98 -22.55 18.89
C ILE A 222 34.99 -23.43 20.14
N TYR A 223 34.77 -24.72 19.91
CA TYR A 223 34.71 -25.81 20.88
C TYR A 223 36.06 -26.52 20.90
N LYS A 224 36.99 -25.98 21.67
CA LYS A 224 38.31 -26.59 21.89
C LYS A 224 38.14 -27.70 22.91
N MET A 225 38.33 -28.95 22.50
CA MET A 225 38.13 -30.11 23.38
C MET A 225 39.42 -30.87 23.60
N THR A 226 39.68 -31.24 24.85
CA THR A 226 40.88 -31.99 25.26
C THR A 226 40.47 -33.32 25.88
N PRO A 227 40.49 -34.42 25.11
CA PRO A 227 40.41 -35.78 25.64
C PRO A 227 41.60 -36.07 26.55
N THR A 228 41.32 -36.45 27.80
CA THR A 228 42.30 -36.81 28.84
C THR A 228 41.99 -38.19 29.42
N TYR A 229 43.03 -38.99 29.68
CA TYR A 229 42.86 -40.34 30.24
C TYR A 229 43.64 -40.51 31.54
N THR A 230 42.96 -41.00 32.58
CA THR A 230 43.58 -41.20 33.90
C THR A 230 43.21 -42.55 34.49
N ILE A 231 44.18 -43.20 35.12
CA ILE A 231 43.97 -44.41 35.92
C ILE A 231 44.02 -44.00 37.38
N LYS A 232 42.97 -44.28 38.14
CA LYS A 232 42.87 -43.88 39.55
C LYS A 232 42.28 -45.01 40.38
N ASP A 233 42.98 -45.36 41.46
CA ASP A 233 42.60 -46.40 42.42
C ASP A 233 42.33 -47.80 41.81
N GLY A 234 42.82 -48.03 40.58
CA GLY A 234 42.63 -49.24 39.78
C GLY A 234 41.63 -49.08 38.63
N ASP A 235 40.70 -48.13 38.75
CA ASP A 235 39.65 -47.83 37.78
C ASP A 235 40.10 -46.82 36.71
N LEU A 236 39.34 -46.78 35.61
CA LEU A 236 39.69 -46.06 34.38
C LEU A 236 38.76 -44.87 34.17
N PHE A 237 39.32 -43.66 34.12
CA PHE A 237 38.58 -42.41 34.00
C PHE A 237 39.02 -41.64 32.75
N PHE A 238 38.15 -41.66 31.73
CA PHE A 238 38.20 -40.74 30.61
C PHE A 238 37.51 -39.43 31.01
N SER A 239 38.15 -38.29 30.73
CA SER A 239 37.61 -36.95 30.95
C SER A 239 37.74 -36.11 29.68
N LEU A 240 36.79 -35.21 29.47
CA LEU A 240 36.79 -34.25 28.38
C LEU A 240 36.68 -32.87 29.01
N MET A 241 37.66 -32.00 28.78
CA MET A 241 37.50 -30.57 29.02
C MET A 241 37.11 -29.90 27.72
N VAL A 242 36.15 -28.97 27.77
CA VAL A 242 35.69 -28.18 26.63
C VAL A 242 35.83 -26.70 27.00
N ASP A 243 36.60 -25.97 26.20
CA ASP A 243 36.67 -24.51 26.22
C ASP A 243 35.78 -23.95 25.10
N TYR A 244 35.06 -22.87 25.43
CA TYR A 244 33.99 -22.26 24.63
C TYR A 244 34.39 -20.83 24.28
N THR A 245 35.33 -20.67 23.34
CA THR A 245 35.88 -19.37 22.97
C THR A 245 35.25 -18.80 21.68
N THR A 246 35.11 -17.48 21.63
CA THR A 246 34.44 -16.73 20.55
C THR A 246 35.35 -15.62 20.01
N ASP A 247 36.56 -16.01 19.60
CA ASP A 247 37.50 -15.09 18.94
C ASP A 247 37.04 -14.81 17.50
N ILE A 248 37.06 -13.52 17.13
CA ILE A 248 36.56 -13.02 15.84
C ILE A 248 37.54 -13.36 14.72
N VAL A 249 37.04 -13.87 13.61
CA VAL A 249 37.77 -13.92 12.33
C VAL A 249 37.45 -12.65 11.55
N ASP A 250 38.44 -11.78 11.36
CA ASP A 250 38.30 -10.49 10.65
C ASP A 250 38.11 -10.69 9.13
N ASP A 251 36.86 -10.63 8.65
CA ASP A 251 36.48 -10.60 7.23
C ASP A 251 35.16 -9.78 7.07
N THR A 252 35.22 -8.47 6.74
CA THR A 252 34.07 -7.50 6.68
C THR A 252 34.02 -6.70 5.36
N ILE A 253 32.82 -6.40 4.79
CA ILE A 253 32.61 -5.96 3.37
C ILE A 253 31.24 -5.28 3.07
N VAL A 254 31.09 -4.62 1.89
CA VAL A 254 29.93 -3.79 1.40
C VAL A 254 29.98 -3.59 -0.16
N PHE A 255 28.86 -3.66 -0.95
CA PHE A 255 28.77 -3.29 -2.43
C PHE A 255 27.33 -2.89 -2.99
N GLU A 256 27.07 -2.94 -4.34
CA GLU A 256 25.92 -2.45 -5.22
C GLU A 256 25.83 -3.32 -6.55
N PRO A 257 24.77 -3.40 -7.48
CA PRO A 257 23.73 -2.42 -7.96
C PRO A 257 22.30 -2.96 -8.47
N VAL A 258 21.93 -2.97 -9.80
CA VAL A 258 20.53 -2.93 -10.43
C VAL A 258 20.35 -3.77 -11.76
N SER A 259 19.12 -3.93 -12.37
CA SER A 259 18.83 -4.64 -13.66
C SER A 259 17.68 -4.06 -14.56
N THR A 260 17.43 -4.61 -15.78
CA THR A 260 16.46 -4.11 -16.82
C THR A 260 15.24 -5.02 -17.08
N GLY A 261 14.01 -4.48 -17.17
CA GLY A 261 12.79 -5.19 -17.60
C GLY A 261 11.47 -4.38 -17.55
N LEU A 262 10.32 -5.01 -17.85
CA LEU A 262 9.00 -4.43 -17.52
C LEU A 262 8.73 -4.52 -16.01
N SER A 263 8.03 -3.52 -15.46
CA SER A 263 7.69 -3.43 -14.03
C SER A 263 6.18 -3.44 -13.78
N VAL A 264 5.77 -3.88 -12.59
CA VAL A 264 4.36 -4.19 -12.28
C VAL A 264 3.54 -2.91 -12.07
N THR A 265 2.58 -2.69 -12.96
CA THR A 265 1.58 -1.60 -12.84
C THR A 265 0.73 -1.76 -11.56
N PRO A 266 0.70 -0.78 -10.64
CA PRO A 266 -0.17 -0.83 -9.46
C PRO A 266 -1.64 -0.70 -9.84
N GLN A 267 -2.53 -1.47 -9.21
CA GLN A 267 -3.93 -1.52 -9.62
C GLN A 267 -4.63 -0.15 -9.55
N TYR A 268 -4.30 0.69 -8.57
CA TYR A 268 -4.88 2.03 -8.43
C TYR A 268 -4.47 3.01 -9.54
N GLU A 269 -3.45 2.72 -10.34
CA GLU A 269 -3.08 3.52 -11.51
C GLU A 269 -3.77 3.07 -12.81
N ILE A 270 -4.65 2.06 -12.74
CA ILE A 270 -5.50 1.63 -13.84
C ILE A 270 -6.91 2.21 -13.63
N TRP A 271 -7.37 3.06 -14.54
CA TRP A 271 -8.67 3.73 -14.49
C TRP A 271 -9.59 3.19 -15.60
N ALA A 272 -10.71 3.86 -15.85
CA ALA A 272 -11.67 3.46 -16.87
C ALA A 272 -11.21 3.83 -18.30
N ALA A 273 -10.52 4.96 -18.50
CA ALA A 273 -10.05 5.41 -19.80
C ALA A 273 -8.55 5.80 -19.88
N HIS A 274 -7.79 5.63 -18.79
CA HIS A 274 -6.32 5.72 -18.79
C HIS A 274 -5.67 4.68 -17.86
N ALA A 275 -4.37 4.44 -18.03
CA ALA A 275 -3.54 3.64 -17.12
C ALA A 275 -2.08 4.09 -17.19
N THR A 276 -1.32 4.04 -16.09
CA THR A 276 0.14 4.28 -16.12
C THR A 276 0.91 2.96 -16.04
N VAL A 277 1.86 2.74 -16.96
CA VAL A 277 2.70 1.53 -17.04
C VAL A 277 4.17 1.84 -16.80
N TYR A 278 4.93 0.84 -16.32
CA TYR A 278 6.30 1.01 -15.81
C TYR A 278 7.30 0.01 -16.39
N ALA A 279 8.57 0.42 -16.40
CA ALA A 279 9.73 -0.38 -16.75
C ALA A 279 10.95 0.08 -15.95
N ASP A 280 11.89 -0.84 -15.72
CA ASP A 280 13.20 -0.57 -15.14
C ASP A 280 14.24 -0.75 -16.25
N VAL A 281 15.16 0.20 -16.41
CA VAL A 281 16.13 0.22 -17.52
C VAL A 281 17.51 0.61 -17.00
N ASP A 282 18.47 -0.31 -17.09
CA ASP A 282 19.87 -0.06 -16.81
C ASP A 282 20.39 1.03 -17.76
N ALA A 283 20.77 2.17 -17.17
CA ALA A 283 21.19 3.36 -17.90
C ALA A 283 22.64 3.27 -18.44
N VAL A 284 23.41 2.25 -18.05
CA VAL A 284 24.77 1.96 -18.54
C VAL A 284 24.71 1.03 -19.75
N GLU A 285 23.91 -0.05 -19.68
CA GLU A 285 23.72 -0.98 -20.80
C GLU A 285 22.90 -0.37 -21.96
N ASN A 286 22.01 0.58 -21.64
CA ASN A 286 21.05 1.15 -22.60
C ASN A 286 21.22 2.67 -22.80
N GLU A 287 22.42 3.20 -22.56
CA GLU A 287 22.71 4.63 -22.76
C GLU A 287 22.35 5.08 -24.19
N GLY A 288 21.48 6.10 -24.28
CA GLY A 288 21.11 6.73 -25.55
C GLY A 288 20.02 6.04 -26.37
N LYS A 289 19.51 4.87 -25.94
CA LYS A 289 18.34 4.22 -26.59
C LYS A 289 17.05 5.00 -26.35
N THR A 290 16.10 4.93 -27.29
CA THR A 290 14.73 5.42 -27.07
C THR A 290 13.90 4.37 -26.34
N VAL A 291 13.28 4.75 -25.22
CA VAL A 291 12.34 3.91 -24.48
C VAL A 291 10.91 4.21 -24.93
N GLU A 292 10.23 3.23 -25.50
CA GLU A 292 8.84 3.29 -25.94
C GLU A 292 8.02 2.19 -25.21
N PHE A 293 6.73 2.43 -24.96
CA PHE A 293 5.78 1.39 -24.57
C PHE A 293 4.78 1.17 -25.72
N ALA A 294 4.45 -0.08 -26.02
CA ALA A 294 3.40 -0.43 -26.97
C ALA A 294 2.27 -1.21 -26.29
N TYR A 295 1.01 -0.93 -26.65
CA TYR A 295 -0.18 -1.56 -26.05
C TYR A 295 -1.28 -1.89 -27.07
N SER A 296 -2.06 -2.93 -26.79
CA SER A 296 -3.19 -3.38 -27.63
C SER A 296 -4.24 -4.13 -26.82
N SER A 297 -5.53 -3.94 -27.16
CA SER A 297 -6.67 -4.71 -26.62
C SER A 297 -7.09 -5.89 -27.51
N ASN A 298 -6.45 -6.10 -28.66
CA ASN A 298 -6.73 -7.23 -29.56
C ASN A 298 -5.47 -7.98 -30.04
N GLY A 299 -4.28 -7.54 -29.64
CA GLY A 299 -2.98 -8.14 -29.99
C GLY A 299 -2.51 -7.88 -31.42
N SER A 300 -3.27 -7.14 -32.22
CA SER A 300 -2.97 -6.88 -33.65
C SER A 300 -2.90 -5.39 -34.00
N ASP A 301 -3.78 -4.55 -33.45
CA ASP A 301 -3.74 -3.10 -33.56
C ASP A 301 -2.96 -2.53 -32.37
N TRP A 302 -1.70 -2.16 -32.58
CA TRP A 302 -0.80 -1.65 -31.54
C TRP A 302 -0.72 -0.13 -31.55
N GLN A 303 -0.88 0.46 -30.36
CA GLN A 303 -0.64 1.87 -30.07
C GLN A 303 0.71 2.01 -29.37
N TYR A 304 1.38 3.17 -29.54
CA TYR A 304 2.74 3.42 -29.06
C TYR A 304 2.80 4.75 -28.32
N VAL A 305 3.60 4.83 -27.26
CA VAL A 305 3.82 6.04 -26.46
C VAL A 305 5.27 6.11 -25.97
N ASP A 306 5.84 7.31 -25.95
CA ASP A 306 7.18 7.55 -25.44
C ASP A 306 7.23 7.30 -23.92
N GLY A 307 8.26 6.58 -23.46
CA GLY A 307 8.56 6.47 -22.04
C GLY A 307 9.15 7.77 -21.49
N VAL A 308 8.79 8.12 -20.27
CA VAL A 308 9.39 9.22 -19.50
C VAL A 308 10.24 8.63 -18.37
N ASN A 309 11.52 8.98 -18.34
CA ASN A 309 12.41 8.59 -17.23
C ASN A 309 11.91 9.27 -15.93
N TYR A 310 11.66 8.45 -14.91
CA TYR A 310 11.10 8.87 -13.63
C TYR A 310 12.18 8.99 -12.52
N GLY A 311 13.42 8.60 -12.83
CA GLY A 311 14.57 8.58 -11.93
C GLY A 311 15.13 7.17 -11.74
N GLU A 312 16.43 7.08 -11.42
CA GLU A 312 17.09 5.86 -10.90
C GLU A 312 16.96 4.59 -11.77
N GLY A 313 16.72 4.75 -13.07
CA GLY A 313 16.51 3.66 -14.04
C GLY A 313 15.04 3.37 -14.34
N VAL A 314 14.11 3.87 -13.53
CA VAL A 314 12.66 3.72 -13.75
C VAL A 314 12.20 4.59 -14.92
N TRP A 315 11.41 4.01 -15.82
CA TRP A 315 10.67 4.69 -16.88
C TRP A 315 9.18 4.38 -16.77
N LYS A 316 8.34 5.33 -17.18
CA LYS A 316 6.88 5.13 -17.21
C LYS A 316 6.20 5.83 -18.36
N ALA A 317 5.02 5.36 -18.74
CA ALA A 317 4.17 6.01 -19.73
C ALA A 317 2.69 5.99 -19.30
N GLU A 318 1.95 7.05 -19.64
CA GLU A 318 0.52 7.15 -19.40
C GLU A 318 -0.25 6.79 -20.69
N LEU A 319 -0.95 5.67 -20.65
CA LEU A 319 -1.80 5.18 -21.73
C LEU A 319 -3.17 5.85 -21.59
N ARG A 320 -3.70 6.46 -22.66
CA ARG A 320 -4.96 7.26 -22.62
C ARG A 320 -5.90 6.90 -23.75
N GLY A 321 -7.19 7.18 -23.56
CA GLY A 321 -8.25 6.85 -24.52
C GLY A 321 -8.59 5.36 -24.53
N LEU A 322 -8.35 4.67 -23.42
CA LEU A 322 -8.68 3.27 -23.24
C LEU A 322 -10.20 3.09 -23.18
N THR A 323 -10.66 1.93 -23.61
CA THR A 323 -12.08 1.52 -23.48
C THR A 323 -12.32 0.92 -22.09
N PRO A 324 -13.36 1.33 -21.34
CA PRO A 324 -13.71 0.74 -20.04
C PRO A 324 -13.96 -0.77 -20.10
N SER A 325 -13.79 -1.46 -18.96
CA SER A 325 -13.92 -2.92 -18.80
C SER A 325 -13.24 -3.78 -19.89
N THR A 326 -12.09 -3.33 -20.41
CA THR A 326 -11.35 -3.98 -21.50
C THR A 326 -9.96 -4.40 -21.03
N GLU A 327 -9.54 -5.60 -21.43
CA GLU A 327 -8.19 -6.12 -21.20
C GLU A 327 -7.22 -5.57 -22.26
N TYR A 328 -6.02 -5.20 -21.83
CA TYR A 328 -4.93 -4.72 -22.67
C TYR A 328 -3.66 -5.52 -22.37
N SER A 329 -2.90 -5.84 -23.41
CA SER A 329 -1.51 -6.30 -23.30
C SER A 329 -0.55 -5.16 -23.65
N TYR A 330 0.61 -5.10 -22.98
CA TYR A 330 1.63 -4.08 -23.22
C TYR A 330 3.07 -4.64 -23.17
N ASN A 331 3.97 -4.00 -23.92
CA ASN A 331 5.38 -4.35 -24.06
C ASN A 331 6.28 -3.14 -23.75
N LEU A 332 7.48 -3.40 -23.23
CA LEU A 332 8.62 -2.46 -23.26
C LEU A 332 9.32 -2.57 -24.61
N LEU A 333 9.72 -1.44 -25.19
CA LEU A 333 10.55 -1.37 -26.39
C LEU A 333 11.77 -0.48 -26.14
N LEU A 334 12.94 -0.94 -26.57
CA LEU A 334 14.17 -0.17 -26.64
C LEU A 334 14.61 -0.11 -28.10
N ASP A 335 14.76 1.09 -28.66
CA ASP A 335 15.00 1.32 -30.10
C ASP A 335 14.07 0.52 -31.05
N ARG A 336 12.82 0.29 -30.59
CA ARG A 336 11.76 -0.51 -31.24
C ARG A 336 11.95 -2.03 -31.24
N GLU A 337 12.95 -2.55 -30.54
CA GLU A 337 13.04 -3.98 -30.22
C GLU A 337 12.28 -4.25 -28.91
N ILE A 338 11.41 -5.28 -28.90
CA ILE A 338 10.64 -5.67 -27.73
C ILE A 338 11.56 -6.33 -26.70
N ILE A 339 11.48 -5.89 -25.43
CA ILE A 339 12.29 -6.39 -24.33
C ILE A 339 11.42 -7.17 -23.34
N GLY A 340 11.83 -8.40 -23.04
CA GLY A 340 11.14 -9.28 -22.09
C GLY A 340 9.86 -9.90 -22.65
N GLU A 341 8.97 -10.30 -21.74
CA GLU A 341 7.62 -10.78 -22.07
C GLU A 341 6.57 -9.68 -21.85
N ALA A 342 5.47 -9.73 -22.60
CA ALA A 342 4.40 -8.76 -22.48
C ALA A 342 3.62 -8.91 -21.16
N MET A 343 3.23 -7.79 -20.56
CA MET A 343 2.33 -7.77 -19.41
C MET A 343 0.88 -7.47 -19.83
N THR A 344 -0.07 -7.60 -18.90
CA THR A 344 -1.51 -7.36 -19.13
C THR A 344 -2.18 -6.61 -17.98
N PHE A 345 -3.21 -5.84 -18.28
CA PHE A 345 -4.10 -5.21 -17.29
C PHE A 345 -5.54 -5.10 -17.81
N THR A 346 -6.52 -4.80 -16.96
CA THR A 346 -7.92 -4.57 -17.34
C THR A 346 -8.43 -3.27 -16.74
N THR A 347 -9.02 -2.40 -17.57
CA THR A 347 -9.55 -1.08 -17.16
C THR A 347 -10.80 -1.19 -16.28
N GLU A 348 -11.07 -0.16 -15.47
CA GLU A 348 -12.29 -0.08 -14.68
C GLU A 348 -13.58 -0.04 -15.53
N ALA A 349 -14.71 -0.35 -14.88
CA ALA A 349 -16.04 -0.15 -15.47
C ALA A 349 -16.48 1.33 -15.38
N ALA A 350 -17.18 1.80 -16.40
CA ALA A 350 -17.79 3.13 -16.47
C ALA A 350 -19.34 3.05 -16.45
N PRO A 351 -19.98 2.73 -15.31
CA PRO A 351 -21.43 2.61 -15.21
C PRO A 351 -22.16 3.96 -15.20
N ASN A 352 -23.32 4.00 -15.86
CA ASN A 352 -24.25 5.14 -15.80
C ASN A 352 -24.94 5.26 -14.43
N VAL A 353 -25.39 6.47 -14.09
CA VAL A 353 -26.24 6.70 -12.90
C VAL A 353 -27.63 6.10 -13.12
N PRO A 354 -28.10 5.15 -12.29
CA PRO A 354 -29.41 4.53 -12.46
C PRO A 354 -30.56 5.55 -12.43
N ASN A 355 -31.41 5.51 -13.47
CA ASN A 355 -32.48 6.49 -13.69
C ASN A 355 -31.99 7.97 -13.66
N GLY A 356 -30.77 8.25 -14.12
CA GLY A 356 -30.23 9.62 -14.20
C GLY A 356 -31.00 10.56 -15.15
N SER A 357 -31.82 10.00 -16.05
CA SER A 357 -32.78 10.72 -16.90
C SER A 357 -34.11 11.03 -16.21
N PHE A 358 -34.39 10.45 -15.03
CA PHE A 358 -35.66 10.56 -14.30
C PHE A 358 -36.93 10.11 -15.06
N GLU A 359 -36.79 9.41 -16.19
CA GLU A 359 -37.90 8.92 -17.03
C GLU A 359 -38.74 7.83 -16.34
N TYR A 360 -38.16 7.06 -15.41
CA TYR A 360 -38.86 5.96 -14.74
C TYR A 360 -39.45 6.44 -13.41
N THR A 361 -40.77 6.52 -13.32
CA THR A 361 -41.48 7.01 -12.12
C THR A 361 -42.78 6.27 -11.83
N SER A 362 -43.03 5.96 -10.56
CA SER A 362 -44.25 5.33 -10.07
C SER A 362 -45.07 6.30 -9.20
N LEU A 363 -46.37 6.41 -9.47
CA LEU A 363 -47.31 7.18 -8.65
C LEU A 363 -47.53 6.46 -7.31
N VAL A 364 -47.39 7.16 -6.19
CA VAL A 364 -47.62 6.57 -4.87
C VAL A 364 -49.12 6.35 -4.64
N ALA A 365 -49.49 5.13 -4.24
CA ALA A 365 -50.89 4.72 -4.07
C ALA A 365 -51.66 5.64 -3.09
N GLY A 366 -52.78 6.20 -3.57
CA GLY A 366 -53.61 7.13 -2.80
C GLY A 366 -53.00 8.53 -2.58
N GLN A 367 -51.92 8.88 -3.26
CA GLN A 367 -51.21 10.15 -3.14
C GLN A 367 -51.12 10.89 -4.49
N SER A 368 -50.65 12.14 -4.45
CA SER A 368 -50.48 13.02 -5.62
C SER A 368 -49.00 13.20 -6.05
N TYR A 369 -48.09 12.41 -5.49
CA TYR A 369 -46.65 12.48 -5.77
C TYR A 369 -46.09 11.14 -6.24
N TYR A 370 -44.89 11.20 -6.83
CA TYR A 370 -44.21 10.08 -7.47
C TYR A 370 -42.93 9.69 -6.72
N LYS A 371 -42.50 8.45 -6.90
CA LYS A 371 -41.12 7.99 -6.64
C LYS A 371 -40.37 7.86 -7.96
N PHE A 372 -39.06 8.11 -7.94
CA PHE A 372 -38.18 8.09 -9.14
C PHE A 372 -37.59 6.70 -9.40
N TYR A 373 -38.50 5.74 -9.58
CA TYR A 373 -38.31 4.40 -10.14
C TYR A 373 -39.70 3.87 -10.55
N ASP A 374 -39.77 2.89 -11.46
CA ASP A 374 -40.97 2.07 -11.67
C ASP A 374 -40.57 0.60 -11.78
N PRO A 375 -40.95 -0.28 -10.82
CA PRO A 375 -40.58 -1.68 -10.85
C PRO A 375 -41.18 -2.48 -12.03
N ASN A 376 -42.10 -1.88 -12.80
CA ASN A 376 -42.75 -2.50 -13.96
C ASN A 376 -42.22 -1.99 -15.31
N CYS A 377 -41.30 -1.02 -15.35
CA CYS A 377 -40.86 -0.38 -16.59
C CYS A 377 -40.10 -1.31 -17.55
N GLY A 378 -39.62 -2.47 -17.06
CA GLY A 378 -38.87 -3.45 -17.84
C GLY A 378 -37.39 -3.10 -18.08
N VAL A 379 -36.89 -1.98 -17.55
CA VAL A 379 -35.50 -1.53 -17.67
C VAL A 379 -34.82 -1.58 -16.30
N GLU A 380 -33.68 -2.27 -16.18
CA GLU A 380 -33.07 -2.52 -14.87
C GLU A 380 -32.66 -1.24 -14.11
N GLU A 381 -32.16 -0.23 -14.83
CA GLU A 381 -31.76 1.06 -14.24
C GLU A 381 -32.94 1.84 -13.63
N GLY A 382 -34.16 1.59 -14.12
CA GLY A 382 -35.41 2.23 -13.70
C GLY A 382 -36.25 1.40 -12.76
N ALA A 383 -36.00 0.09 -12.66
CA ALA A 383 -36.80 -0.86 -11.89
C ALA A 383 -36.52 -0.86 -10.37
N LYS A 384 -35.46 -0.18 -9.92
CA LYS A 384 -34.97 -0.19 -8.53
C LYS A 384 -34.85 1.23 -7.99
N MET A 385 -35.09 1.41 -6.69
CA MET A 385 -34.91 2.71 -6.04
C MET A 385 -33.43 3.08 -5.93
N PHE A 386 -32.99 4.04 -6.75
CA PHE A 386 -31.72 4.76 -6.57
C PHE A 386 -31.96 6.11 -5.87
N TRP A 387 -32.93 6.89 -6.38
CA TRP A 387 -33.29 8.21 -5.90
C TRP A 387 -34.38 8.21 -4.83
N GLY A 388 -34.17 8.98 -3.76
CA GLY A 388 -35.14 9.32 -2.71
C GLY A 388 -35.44 10.82 -2.68
N SER A 389 -36.51 11.20 -1.96
CA SER A 389 -36.88 12.60 -1.71
C SER A 389 -37.66 12.75 -0.41
N GLY A 390 -37.66 13.95 0.17
CA GLY A 390 -38.38 14.27 1.41
C GLY A 390 -39.91 14.27 1.30
N ASN A 391 -40.49 13.95 0.13
CA ASN A 391 -41.92 13.61 0.01
C ASN A 391 -42.30 12.44 0.93
N GLY A 392 -41.39 11.47 1.12
CA GLY A 392 -41.60 10.26 1.91
C GLY A 392 -41.63 8.98 1.06
N GLU A 393 -41.60 7.84 1.74
CA GLU A 393 -41.46 6.51 1.12
C GLU A 393 -42.81 5.83 0.80
N GLY A 394 -43.92 6.57 0.82
CA GLY A 394 -45.25 6.09 0.47
C GLY A 394 -45.92 5.22 1.54
N SER A 395 -47.04 4.58 1.18
CA SER A 395 -47.93 3.85 2.10
C SER A 395 -47.32 2.59 2.74
N GLU A 396 -46.26 2.05 2.15
CA GLU A 396 -45.53 0.86 2.63
C GLU A 396 -44.18 1.23 3.27
N GLY A 397 -43.85 2.52 3.33
CA GLY A 397 -42.62 3.05 3.91
C GLY A 397 -42.87 4.08 5.01
N VAL A 398 -41.91 4.98 5.19
CA VAL A 398 -41.98 6.07 6.17
C VAL A 398 -42.72 7.30 5.61
N PRO A 399 -43.54 7.99 6.42
CA PRO A 399 -44.16 9.25 6.04
C PRO A 399 -43.11 10.36 5.89
N GLY A 400 -43.35 11.26 4.94
CA GLY A 400 -42.58 12.49 4.72
C GLY A 400 -43.49 13.69 4.53
N SER A 401 -42.94 14.79 4.02
CA SER A 401 -43.64 16.09 3.86
C SER A 401 -44.98 15.97 3.11
N ALA A 402 -45.10 15.05 2.15
CA ALA A 402 -46.33 14.88 1.38
C ALA A 402 -47.50 14.34 2.22
N SER A 403 -47.24 13.56 3.27
CA SER A 403 -48.29 13.15 4.23
C SER A 403 -48.78 14.29 5.14
N MET A 404 -48.05 15.41 5.18
CA MET A 404 -48.46 16.67 5.80
C MET A 404 -49.16 17.61 4.80
N GLY A 405 -49.40 17.16 3.56
CA GLY A 405 -49.99 17.94 2.48
C GLY A 405 -48.99 18.79 1.68
N ILE A 406 -47.69 18.67 1.93
CA ILE A 406 -46.64 19.44 1.26
C ILE A 406 -45.86 18.52 0.33
N THR A 407 -46.17 18.51 -0.97
CA THR A 407 -45.26 17.88 -1.95
C THR A 407 -44.13 18.84 -2.26
N ILE A 408 -42.90 18.34 -2.29
CA ILE A 408 -41.68 19.14 -2.52
C ILE A 408 -40.86 18.65 -3.73
N THR A 409 -41.19 17.48 -4.27
CA THR A 409 -40.51 16.91 -5.44
C THR A 409 -41.53 16.34 -6.41
N TYR A 410 -41.43 16.72 -7.67
CA TYR A 410 -42.45 16.55 -8.70
C TYR A 410 -41.85 16.00 -9.99
N VAL A 411 -42.70 15.37 -10.80
CA VAL A 411 -42.46 15.13 -12.23
C VAL A 411 -42.92 16.38 -12.99
N ASP A 412 -42.13 16.85 -13.97
CA ASP A 412 -42.51 17.93 -14.87
C ASP A 412 -42.42 17.47 -16.33
N THR A 413 -43.56 17.38 -17.02
CA THR A 413 -43.65 16.95 -18.43
C THR A 413 -43.47 18.09 -19.42
N GLU A 414 -43.58 19.34 -18.98
CA GLU A 414 -43.51 20.52 -19.84
C GLU A 414 -42.08 21.06 -19.91
N SER A 415 -41.38 21.06 -18.77
CA SER A 415 -40.01 21.52 -18.64
C SER A 415 -39.04 20.35 -18.50
N LYS A 416 -38.40 19.99 -19.60
CA LYS A 416 -37.35 18.96 -19.71
C LYS A 416 -36.32 19.33 -20.78
N VAL A 417 -35.21 18.61 -20.83
CA VAL A 417 -34.19 18.66 -21.89
C VAL A 417 -34.26 17.41 -22.75
N HIS A 418 -34.38 16.24 -22.12
CA HIS A 418 -34.47 14.94 -22.77
C HIS A 418 -35.81 14.25 -22.47
N GLY A 419 -36.05 13.10 -23.09
CA GLY A 419 -37.16 12.21 -22.75
C GLY A 419 -38.57 12.83 -22.79
N ASN A 420 -39.39 12.39 -21.85
CA ASN A 420 -40.80 12.73 -21.67
C ASN A 420 -41.02 13.63 -20.44
N GLN A 421 -40.11 13.62 -19.47
CA GLN A 421 -40.21 14.36 -18.21
C GLN A 421 -38.84 14.75 -17.61
N SER A 422 -38.85 15.63 -16.61
CA SER A 422 -37.71 15.85 -15.69
C SER A 422 -38.15 15.77 -14.23
N VAL A 423 -37.20 15.68 -13.29
CA VAL A 423 -37.48 15.95 -11.88
C VAL A 423 -37.50 17.46 -11.62
N LYS A 424 -38.47 17.90 -10.82
CA LYS A 424 -38.58 19.26 -10.29
C LYS A 424 -38.64 19.22 -8.76
N ALA A 425 -37.55 19.60 -8.12
CA ALA A 425 -37.48 19.90 -6.70
C ALA A 425 -37.99 21.34 -6.45
N GLN A 426 -39.01 21.52 -5.62
CA GLN A 426 -39.55 22.83 -5.26
C GLN A 426 -39.66 22.99 -3.74
N THR A 427 -39.00 24.00 -3.19
CA THR A 427 -39.17 24.45 -1.80
C THR A 427 -40.58 25.01 -1.60
N SER A 428 -41.17 24.72 -0.44
CA SER A 428 -42.50 25.16 -0.03
C SER A 428 -42.51 25.50 1.47
N SER A 429 -43.56 26.17 1.96
CA SER A 429 -43.75 26.42 3.39
C SER A 429 -45.16 26.06 3.88
N MET A 430 -45.29 25.81 5.19
CA MET A 430 -46.57 25.73 5.89
C MET A 430 -46.43 26.32 7.30
N VAL A 431 -47.17 27.39 7.61
CA VAL A 431 -47.18 28.08 8.92
C VAL A 431 -45.75 28.40 9.44
N GLY A 432 -44.86 28.83 8.54
CA GLY A 432 -43.47 29.21 8.86
C GLY A 432 -42.45 28.06 8.89
N MET A 433 -42.90 26.80 8.85
CA MET A 433 -42.04 25.65 8.58
C MET A 433 -41.70 25.63 7.09
N LEU A 434 -40.41 25.63 6.74
CA LEU A 434 -39.92 25.49 5.37
C LEU A 434 -39.57 24.02 5.09
N ALA A 435 -39.98 23.50 3.93
CA ALA A 435 -39.55 22.21 3.43
C ALA A 435 -38.88 22.41 2.07
N ALA A 436 -37.57 22.20 1.98
CA ALA A 436 -36.81 22.42 0.75
C ALA A 436 -37.00 21.27 -0.24
N GLY A 437 -37.26 21.61 -1.49
CA GLY A 437 -37.34 20.62 -2.57
C GLY A 437 -36.02 19.91 -2.73
N ASN A 438 -36.03 18.57 -2.77
CA ASN A 438 -34.83 17.78 -2.91
C ASN A 438 -35.01 16.49 -3.73
N ILE A 439 -33.91 16.01 -4.30
CA ILE A 439 -33.80 14.69 -4.92
C ILE A 439 -32.36 14.20 -4.69
N PHE A 440 -32.19 12.98 -4.20
CA PHE A 440 -30.88 12.49 -3.74
C PHE A 440 -30.71 10.99 -3.95
N ALA A 441 -29.49 10.54 -4.22
CA ALA A 441 -29.14 9.13 -4.20
C ALA A 441 -29.14 8.65 -2.74
N GLY A 442 -30.08 7.78 -2.38
CA GLY A 442 -30.30 7.35 -1.00
C GLY A 442 -31.76 7.02 -0.68
N GLN A 443 -32.11 7.05 0.61
CA GLN A 443 -33.43 6.74 1.15
C GLN A 443 -33.89 7.79 2.17
N PHE A 444 -35.17 8.16 2.15
CA PHE A 444 -35.75 8.98 3.21
C PHE A 444 -36.13 8.09 4.41
N MET A 445 -35.72 8.48 5.63
CA MET A 445 -35.87 7.65 6.84
C MET A 445 -36.98 8.11 7.79
N GLY A 446 -37.58 9.28 7.56
CA GLY A 446 -38.78 9.73 8.26
C GLY A 446 -38.70 11.18 8.76
N LEU A 447 -39.77 11.62 9.43
CA LEU A 447 -39.88 12.95 10.04
C LEU A 447 -39.50 12.91 11.53
N VAL A 448 -38.75 13.91 11.99
CA VAL A 448 -38.55 14.21 13.41
C VAL A 448 -39.67 15.14 13.85
N GLY A 449 -40.86 14.57 14.07
CA GLY A 449 -42.07 15.32 14.41
C GLY A 449 -42.41 16.37 13.35
N THR A 450 -42.36 17.65 13.72
CA THR A 450 -42.47 18.80 12.81
C THR A 450 -41.19 19.64 12.75
N GLU A 451 -40.10 19.14 13.36
CA GLU A 451 -38.85 19.88 13.58
C GLU A 451 -37.74 19.46 12.62
N GLY A 452 -37.93 18.38 11.85
CA GLY A 452 -36.97 17.96 10.82
C GLY A 452 -37.27 16.62 10.17
N GLY A 453 -36.26 16.08 9.50
CA GLY A 453 -36.30 14.77 8.85
C GLY A 453 -34.95 14.06 8.93
N ILE A 454 -34.97 12.75 8.74
CA ILE A 454 -33.79 11.90 8.69
C ILE A 454 -33.63 11.37 7.27
N VAL A 455 -32.43 11.51 6.71
CA VAL A 455 -32.06 11.07 5.37
C VAL A 455 -30.85 10.16 5.45
N ASN A 456 -30.91 9.00 4.80
CA ASN A 456 -29.75 8.16 4.56
C ASN A 456 -29.26 8.41 3.13
N PHE A 457 -28.20 9.20 2.97
CA PHE A 457 -27.54 9.44 1.69
C PHE A 457 -26.63 8.28 1.29
N GLY A 458 -26.47 8.15 -0.03
CA GLY A 458 -25.53 7.25 -0.68
C GLY A 458 -26.19 6.05 -1.36
N ARG A 459 -25.52 5.52 -2.38
CA ARG A 459 -25.81 4.24 -3.05
C ARG A 459 -24.50 3.49 -3.35
N PRO A 460 -24.47 2.14 -3.40
CA PRO A 460 -23.22 1.40 -3.59
C PRO A 460 -22.56 1.72 -4.92
N TRP A 461 -21.25 1.94 -4.92
CA TRP A 461 -20.49 2.42 -6.09
C TRP A 461 -19.00 2.12 -5.96
N THR A 462 -18.37 1.58 -7.01
CA THR A 462 -16.97 1.13 -6.97
C THR A 462 -16.07 1.74 -8.05
N SER A 463 -16.63 2.43 -9.03
CA SER A 463 -15.87 3.06 -10.13
C SER A 463 -15.44 4.49 -9.80
N ARG A 464 -14.37 4.97 -10.42
CA ARG A 464 -13.79 6.31 -10.19
C ARG A 464 -14.09 7.32 -11.33
N PRO A 465 -15.23 8.05 -11.30
CA PRO A 465 -15.55 9.10 -12.27
C PRO A 465 -14.78 10.41 -12.00
N SER A 466 -14.37 11.11 -13.06
CA SER A 466 -13.64 12.40 -12.99
C SER A 466 -14.58 13.60 -12.81
N ALA A 467 -15.83 13.51 -13.28
CA ALA A 467 -16.85 14.53 -13.09
C ALA A 467 -18.27 13.93 -13.07
N MET A 468 -19.24 14.70 -12.58
CA MET A 468 -20.67 14.47 -12.80
C MET A 468 -21.22 15.57 -13.68
N LYS A 469 -21.92 15.20 -14.74
CA LYS A 469 -22.67 16.14 -15.57
C LYS A 469 -24.16 16.03 -15.27
N LEU A 470 -24.85 17.15 -15.45
CA LEU A 470 -26.30 17.26 -15.32
C LEU A 470 -26.80 18.50 -16.02
N HIS A 471 -28.04 18.45 -16.48
CA HIS A 471 -28.77 19.65 -16.87
C HIS A 471 -29.53 20.21 -15.67
N CYS A 472 -29.45 21.52 -15.45
CA CYS A 472 -30.21 22.23 -14.44
C CYS A 472 -30.94 23.45 -15.01
N LYS A 473 -32.14 23.72 -14.49
CA LYS A 473 -32.82 25.01 -14.59
C LYS A 473 -33.23 25.42 -13.19
N TYR A 474 -32.97 26.66 -12.80
CA TYR A 474 -33.33 27.17 -11.48
C TYR A 474 -34.31 28.35 -11.57
N SER A 475 -35.00 28.64 -10.47
CA SER A 475 -35.91 29.76 -10.29
C SER A 475 -35.95 30.11 -8.81
N THR A 476 -35.69 31.36 -8.44
CA THR A 476 -35.65 31.77 -7.03
C THR A 476 -36.08 33.22 -6.80
N GLY A 477 -36.15 33.61 -5.53
CA GLY A 477 -36.38 34.95 -5.04
C GLY A 477 -35.48 35.28 -3.85
N LYS A 478 -35.77 36.40 -3.19
CA LYS A 478 -35.14 36.69 -1.89
C LYS A 478 -35.68 35.76 -0.81
N MET A 479 -34.83 35.34 0.11
CA MET A 479 -35.23 34.50 1.25
C MET A 479 -36.38 35.17 2.02
N ASN A 480 -37.48 34.45 2.23
CA ASN A 480 -38.62 34.92 3.02
C ASN A 480 -38.79 34.16 4.35
N ILE A 481 -38.02 33.10 4.56
CA ILE A 481 -37.90 32.38 5.83
C ILE A 481 -36.40 32.26 6.16
N VAL A 482 -36.00 32.76 7.32
CA VAL A 482 -34.64 32.67 7.87
C VAL A 482 -34.76 32.30 9.33
N ASN A 483 -34.53 31.02 9.64
CA ASN A 483 -34.77 30.44 10.97
C ASN A 483 -33.47 30.22 11.76
N ASN A 484 -32.30 30.25 11.11
CA ASN A 484 -31.00 30.20 11.77
C ASN A 484 -30.15 31.43 11.39
N ASN A 485 -29.95 32.35 12.36
CA ASN A 485 -29.19 33.59 12.17
C ASN A 485 -27.67 33.37 12.07
N ASN A 486 -27.15 32.20 12.43
CA ASN A 486 -25.70 31.92 12.41
C ASN A 486 -25.18 31.60 11.00
N LEU A 487 -26.07 31.39 10.02
CA LEU A 487 -25.75 31.05 8.63
C LEU A 487 -25.17 32.22 7.80
N GLY A 488 -25.11 33.43 8.37
CA GLY A 488 -24.59 34.62 7.67
C GLY A 488 -25.45 35.11 6.50
N VAL A 489 -26.72 34.72 6.43
CA VAL A 489 -27.70 35.15 5.41
C VAL A 489 -28.92 35.85 6.01
N SER A 490 -29.63 36.61 5.19
CA SER A 490 -30.76 37.43 5.58
C SER A 490 -31.87 37.41 4.53
N THR A 491 -33.03 37.99 4.86
CA THR A 491 -34.14 38.19 3.91
C THR A 491 -33.84 39.22 2.80
N ASN A 492 -32.65 39.83 2.79
CA ASN A 492 -32.17 40.63 1.67
C ASN A 492 -31.48 39.79 0.60
N ASP A 493 -31.03 38.58 0.93
CA ASP A 493 -30.23 37.73 0.06
C ASP A 493 -31.13 36.85 -0.82
N TYR A 494 -30.62 36.50 -2.01
CA TYR A 494 -31.28 35.52 -2.86
C TYR A 494 -31.02 34.10 -2.34
N ASP A 495 -32.06 33.28 -2.34
CA ASP A 495 -31.92 31.84 -2.14
C ASP A 495 -31.25 31.18 -3.35
N ARG A 496 -30.71 29.98 -3.16
CA ARG A 496 -29.82 29.32 -4.11
C ARG A 496 -29.91 27.81 -4.01
N ALA A 497 -29.89 27.14 -5.16
CA ALA A 497 -29.80 25.69 -5.20
C ALA A 497 -28.38 25.22 -4.89
N GLN A 498 -28.27 24.03 -4.31
CA GLN A 498 -27.00 23.33 -4.11
C GLN A 498 -27.11 21.92 -4.69
N ILE A 499 -26.11 21.53 -5.47
CA ILE A 499 -25.90 20.16 -5.96
C ILE A 499 -24.55 19.70 -5.42
N LYS A 500 -24.51 18.53 -4.80
CA LYS A 500 -23.30 17.86 -4.30
C LYS A 500 -23.19 16.48 -4.93
N VAL A 501 -21.96 16.12 -5.31
CA VAL A 501 -21.56 14.75 -5.64
C VAL A 501 -20.32 14.39 -4.82
N ALA A 502 -20.27 13.17 -4.29
CA ALA A 502 -19.09 12.66 -3.60
C ALA A 502 -19.00 11.15 -3.76
N ILE A 503 -17.78 10.62 -3.83
CA ILE A 503 -17.49 9.18 -3.72
C ILE A 503 -16.63 8.93 -2.48
N GLY A 504 -16.85 7.79 -1.81
CA GLY A 504 -16.21 7.52 -0.53
C GLY A 504 -16.45 6.11 -0.01
N THR A 505 -15.92 5.85 1.19
CA THR A 505 -15.95 4.53 1.84
C THR A 505 -16.99 4.42 2.97
N TRP A 506 -17.46 5.57 3.48
CA TRP A 506 -18.30 5.80 4.67
C TRP A 506 -18.84 4.52 5.36
N PRO A 507 -18.15 4.00 6.37
CA PRO A 507 -18.62 2.83 7.12
C PRO A 507 -19.96 3.12 7.82
N TYR A 508 -21.06 2.53 7.34
CA TYR A 508 -22.44 2.85 7.74
C TYR A 508 -22.70 2.82 9.27
N LYS A 509 -21.95 2.00 10.02
CA LYS A 509 -22.05 1.94 11.50
C LYS A 509 -21.52 3.19 12.20
N THR A 510 -20.57 3.89 11.57
CA THR A 510 -19.98 5.14 12.05
C THR A 510 -20.84 6.34 11.62
N TYR A 511 -21.36 6.30 10.39
CA TYR A 511 -22.16 7.37 9.79
C TYR A 511 -23.69 7.17 9.96
N GLY A 512 -24.13 6.26 10.83
CA GLY A 512 -25.54 6.06 11.23
C GLY A 512 -26.50 5.43 10.20
N GLY A 513 -26.09 5.30 8.93
CA GLY A 513 -26.96 4.83 7.84
C GLY A 513 -27.10 3.30 7.75
N THR A 514 -27.39 2.84 6.54
CA THR A 514 -27.53 1.41 6.18
C THR A 514 -26.39 0.95 5.28
N LYS A 515 -26.26 -0.36 5.04
CA LYS A 515 -25.25 -0.90 4.11
C LYS A 515 -25.37 -0.34 2.69
N ASP A 516 -26.56 0.05 2.24
CA ASP A 516 -26.81 0.53 0.88
C ASP A 516 -26.90 2.06 0.78
N SER A 517 -27.04 2.75 1.91
CA SER A 517 -27.09 4.21 2.03
C SER A 517 -26.47 4.62 3.38
N PRO A 518 -25.14 4.80 3.44
CA PRO A 518 -24.38 4.80 4.69
C PRO A 518 -24.39 6.10 5.48
N VAL A 519 -24.65 7.25 4.85
CA VAL A 519 -24.49 8.57 5.49
C VAL A 519 -25.84 9.07 5.99
N GLN A 520 -26.12 8.89 7.28
CA GLN A 520 -27.31 9.43 7.93
C GLN A 520 -27.10 10.90 8.31
N VAL A 521 -28.00 11.76 7.85
CA VAL A 521 -28.15 13.13 8.30
C VAL A 521 -29.52 13.26 8.96
N ASN A 522 -29.55 13.78 10.19
CA ASN A 522 -30.76 14.21 10.87
C ASN A 522 -30.76 15.74 10.91
N THR A 523 -31.74 16.39 10.28
CA THR A 523 -31.78 17.87 10.21
C THR A 523 -32.03 18.56 11.57
N THR A 524 -32.32 17.80 12.64
CA THR A 524 -32.39 18.34 14.02
C THR A 524 -31.09 18.18 14.81
N ASP A 525 -30.04 17.61 14.21
CA ASP A 525 -28.76 17.33 14.85
C ASP A 525 -27.60 17.61 13.87
N GLU A 526 -27.09 18.84 13.93
CA GLU A 526 -25.97 19.31 13.10
C GLU A 526 -24.69 18.45 13.25
N SER A 527 -24.55 17.66 14.34
CA SER A 527 -23.40 16.76 14.51
C SER A 527 -23.43 15.53 13.58
N THR A 528 -24.57 15.27 12.92
CA THR A 528 -24.72 14.24 11.89
C THR A 528 -24.34 14.72 10.48
N PHE A 529 -24.07 16.02 10.29
CA PHE A 529 -23.82 16.58 8.96
C PHE A 529 -22.39 16.25 8.51
N VAL A 530 -22.25 15.73 7.29
CA VAL A 530 -20.93 15.42 6.70
C VAL A 530 -20.49 16.55 5.77
N ASP A 531 -19.35 17.17 6.08
CA ASP A 531 -18.63 18.03 5.15
C ASP A 531 -17.70 17.19 4.27
N PHE A 532 -18.16 16.86 3.07
CA PHE A 532 -17.40 16.08 2.09
C PHE A 532 -16.06 16.72 1.66
N PHE A 533 -15.85 18.02 1.88
CA PHE A 533 -14.55 18.67 1.61
C PHE A 533 -13.48 18.35 2.66
N THR A 534 -13.86 17.97 3.88
CA THR A 534 -12.93 17.72 5.00
C THR A 534 -13.00 16.28 5.55
N ASP A 535 -14.14 15.61 5.45
CA ASP A 535 -14.38 14.24 5.93
C ASP A 535 -13.34 13.22 5.44
N GLY A 536 -12.79 12.41 6.34
CA GLY A 536 -11.69 11.47 6.04
C GLY A 536 -12.08 10.26 5.18
N CYS A 537 -13.37 9.90 5.11
CA CYS A 537 -13.85 8.77 4.31
C CYS A 537 -14.24 9.15 2.87
N THR A 538 -14.16 10.44 2.52
CA THR A 538 -14.48 10.95 1.18
C THR A 538 -13.23 10.91 0.29
N ILE A 539 -13.31 10.22 -0.85
CA ILE A 539 -12.18 10.03 -1.78
C ILE A 539 -12.09 11.21 -2.75
N ALA A 540 -13.24 11.61 -3.31
CA ALA A 540 -13.36 12.76 -4.20
C ALA A 540 -14.76 13.38 -4.08
N ASN A 541 -14.87 14.71 -4.24
CA ASN A 541 -16.15 15.41 -4.18
C ASN A 541 -16.22 16.63 -5.11
N GLY A 542 -17.43 17.05 -5.45
CA GLY A 542 -17.74 18.21 -6.27
C GLY A 542 -19.00 18.92 -5.80
N GLU A 543 -19.06 20.25 -5.97
CA GLU A 543 -20.20 21.07 -5.59
C GLU A 543 -20.52 22.14 -6.64
N LEU A 544 -21.81 22.30 -6.90
CA LEU A 544 -22.40 23.36 -7.71
C LEU A 544 -23.43 24.14 -6.86
N ILE A 545 -23.25 25.45 -6.73
CA ILE A 545 -24.25 26.36 -6.14
C ILE A 545 -24.80 27.24 -7.26
N ILE A 546 -26.12 27.20 -7.50
CA ILE A 546 -26.78 27.99 -8.55
C ILE A 546 -27.54 29.16 -7.92
N TYR A 547 -27.16 30.38 -8.31
CA TYR A 547 -27.84 31.61 -7.91
C TYR A 547 -28.65 32.14 -9.10
N ASN A 548 -29.97 32.28 -8.94
CA ASN A 548 -30.83 32.79 -10.03
C ASN A 548 -30.67 34.31 -10.28
N ASP A 549 -29.69 34.96 -9.65
CA ASP A 549 -29.26 36.34 -9.95
C ASP A 549 -28.31 36.42 -11.16
N GLY A 550 -28.05 35.28 -11.83
CA GLY A 550 -27.25 35.17 -13.05
C GLY A 550 -25.85 34.64 -12.82
N TYR A 551 -25.68 33.74 -11.85
CA TYR A 551 -24.36 33.27 -11.45
C TYR A 551 -24.38 31.84 -10.88
N SER A 552 -23.24 31.17 -10.92
CA SER A 552 -23.02 29.89 -10.25
C SER A 552 -21.62 29.84 -9.63
N ILE A 553 -21.47 29.06 -8.57
CA ILE A 553 -20.16 28.57 -8.10
C ILE A 553 -20.09 27.11 -8.51
N ASN A 554 -19.15 26.77 -9.38
CA ASN A 554 -18.85 25.41 -9.81
C ASN A 554 -17.33 25.26 -9.76
N LYS A 555 -16.82 24.94 -8.57
CA LYS A 555 -15.41 25.14 -8.15
C LYS A 555 -14.94 26.60 -8.19
N GLY A 556 -14.20 27.02 -7.16
CA GLY A 556 -13.57 28.36 -7.11
C GLY A 556 -14.56 29.53 -6.93
N PRO A 557 -14.34 30.69 -7.59
CA PRO A 557 -15.11 31.92 -7.36
C PRO A 557 -16.50 31.91 -8.03
N LYS A 558 -17.37 32.86 -7.64
CA LYS A 558 -18.70 33.06 -8.26
C LYS A 558 -18.55 33.53 -9.72
N GLN A 559 -19.02 32.70 -10.66
CA GLN A 559 -18.94 32.90 -12.12
C GLN A 559 -20.32 33.35 -12.65
N THR A 560 -20.37 34.14 -13.73
CA THR A 560 -21.64 34.52 -14.37
C THR A 560 -22.22 33.33 -15.15
N ALA A 561 -23.53 33.10 -15.00
CA ALA A 561 -24.29 32.03 -15.62
C ALA A 561 -25.53 32.59 -16.34
N ALA A 562 -26.16 31.80 -17.21
CA ALA A 562 -27.41 32.21 -17.85
C ALA A 562 -28.54 32.32 -16.80
N THR A 563 -29.32 33.40 -16.86
CA THR A 563 -30.44 33.64 -15.90
C THR A 563 -31.73 32.91 -16.25
N THR A 564 -31.84 32.34 -17.45
CA THR A 564 -33.11 31.92 -18.04
C THR A 564 -32.94 30.73 -18.98
N GLY A 565 -33.33 29.54 -18.53
CA GLY A 565 -33.32 28.32 -19.34
C GLY A 565 -32.59 27.17 -18.67
N TRP A 566 -32.49 26.05 -19.39
CA TRP A 566 -31.66 24.91 -19.01
C TRP A 566 -30.18 25.19 -19.32
N ILE A 567 -29.30 24.70 -18.46
CA ILE A 567 -27.84 24.81 -18.57
C ILE A 567 -27.25 23.43 -18.27
N GLU A 568 -26.37 22.93 -19.14
CA GLU A 568 -25.49 21.80 -18.82
C GLU A 568 -24.39 22.27 -17.87
N TYR A 569 -24.23 21.59 -16.74
CA TYR A 569 -23.10 21.77 -15.84
C TYR A 569 -22.25 20.50 -15.83
N THR A 570 -20.93 20.65 -15.91
CA THR A 570 -19.96 19.61 -15.55
C THR A 570 -19.39 19.96 -14.18
N ILE A 571 -19.70 19.17 -13.16
CA ILE A 571 -19.18 19.30 -11.80
C ILE A 571 -17.96 18.37 -11.66
N PRO A 572 -16.72 18.87 -11.64
CA PRO A 572 -15.54 18.02 -11.45
C PRO A 572 -15.55 17.40 -10.05
N LEU A 573 -15.06 16.16 -9.92
CA LEU A 573 -14.77 15.55 -8.63
C LEU A 573 -13.29 15.81 -8.30
N ASP A 574 -13.04 16.57 -7.24
CA ASP A 574 -11.69 16.83 -6.75
C ASP A 574 -11.19 15.67 -5.90
N TYR A 575 -10.34 14.82 -6.48
CA TYR A 575 -9.73 13.67 -5.81
C TYR A 575 -8.71 14.12 -4.76
N ARG A 576 -8.87 13.59 -3.54
CA ARG A 576 -7.95 13.77 -2.40
C ARG A 576 -7.20 12.49 -2.04
N GLN A 577 -7.66 11.34 -2.56
CA GLN A 577 -7.02 10.03 -2.45
C GLN A 577 -7.08 9.36 -3.84
N LEU A 578 -5.95 8.84 -4.35
CA LEU A 578 -5.88 8.16 -5.65
C LEU A 578 -5.72 6.63 -5.51
N THR A 579 -5.20 6.19 -4.37
CA THR A 579 -4.94 4.80 -3.94
C THR A 579 -6.18 4.06 -3.45
N THR A 580 -7.16 4.78 -2.91
CA THR A 580 -8.37 4.22 -2.28
C THR A 580 -9.53 4.05 -3.27
N TYR A 581 -10.19 2.89 -3.22
CA TYR A 581 -11.40 2.62 -4.00
C TYR A 581 -12.68 3.02 -3.25
N PRO A 582 -13.69 3.62 -3.94
CA PRO A 582 -14.96 3.92 -3.32
C PRO A 582 -15.78 2.67 -3.04
N THR A 583 -16.68 2.78 -2.05
CA THR A 583 -17.74 1.79 -1.82
C THR A 583 -19.12 2.37 -2.08
N HIS A 584 -19.27 3.70 -2.08
CA HIS A 584 -20.51 4.42 -2.31
C HIS A 584 -20.33 5.74 -3.08
N ILE A 585 -21.40 6.15 -3.76
CA ILE A 585 -21.60 7.49 -4.31
C ILE A 585 -22.75 8.19 -3.58
N VAL A 586 -22.55 9.44 -3.17
CA VAL A 586 -23.58 10.37 -2.73
C VAL A 586 -23.85 11.36 -3.86
N ILE A 587 -25.12 11.55 -4.21
CA ILE A 587 -25.58 12.66 -5.05
C ILE A 587 -26.74 13.32 -4.30
N SER A 588 -26.74 14.64 -4.18
CA SER A 588 -27.84 15.38 -3.55
C SER A 588 -28.08 16.69 -4.28
N CYS A 589 -29.33 16.95 -4.65
CA CYS A 589 -29.77 18.20 -5.29
C CYS A 589 -30.86 18.84 -4.42
N ALA A 590 -30.67 20.08 -3.99
CA ALA A 590 -31.60 20.84 -3.18
C ALA A 590 -31.92 22.21 -3.80
N ALA A 591 -33.21 22.60 -3.79
CA ALA A 591 -33.68 23.88 -4.33
C ALA A 591 -33.35 25.09 -3.42
N SER A 592 -32.99 24.85 -2.16
CA SER A 592 -32.55 25.85 -1.18
C SER A 592 -31.36 25.29 -0.38
N GLN A 593 -30.18 25.91 -0.47
CA GLN A 593 -28.95 25.43 0.19
C GLN A 593 -29.09 25.29 1.71
N PHE A 594 -29.90 26.15 2.34
CA PHE A 594 -30.14 26.11 3.79
C PHE A 594 -31.49 25.49 4.16
N GLY A 595 -32.04 24.66 3.27
CA GLY A 595 -33.28 23.94 3.47
C GLY A 595 -33.29 23.12 4.77
N ASP A 596 -32.17 22.46 5.06
CA ASP A 596 -31.95 21.63 6.24
C ASP A 596 -31.91 22.46 7.54
N TYR A 597 -31.74 23.77 7.42
CA TYR A 597 -31.84 24.78 8.49
C TYR A 597 -33.11 25.63 8.38
N PHE A 598 -34.15 25.12 7.70
CA PHE A 598 -35.45 25.77 7.50
C PHE A 598 -35.36 27.18 6.91
N THR A 599 -34.34 27.45 6.09
CA THR A 599 -33.97 28.80 5.64
C THR A 599 -33.88 28.84 4.11
N GLY A 600 -34.51 29.83 3.49
CA GLY A 600 -34.59 29.93 2.03
C GLY A 600 -35.78 30.76 1.53
N TYR A 601 -36.15 30.54 0.28
CA TYR A 601 -37.32 31.13 -0.38
C TYR A 601 -38.37 30.05 -0.66
N ASP A 602 -39.59 30.24 -0.17
CA ASP A 602 -40.66 29.22 -0.18
C ASP A 602 -41.30 28.91 -1.54
N LYS A 603 -40.64 29.34 -2.64
CA LYS A 603 -40.98 29.02 -4.03
C LYS A 603 -39.74 28.79 -4.90
N SER A 604 -38.58 28.55 -4.29
CA SER A 604 -37.38 28.12 -5.01
C SER A 604 -37.65 26.81 -5.73
N ALA A 605 -37.32 26.73 -7.01
CA ALA A 605 -37.55 25.54 -7.84
C ALA A 605 -36.32 25.21 -8.68
N LEU A 606 -35.78 24.02 -8.46
CA LEU A 606 -34.69 23.41 -9.20
C LEU A 606 -35.25 22.26 -10.04
N TRP A 607 -35.10 22.33 -11.36
CA TRP A 607 -35.29 21.20 -12.25
C TRP A 607 -33.94 20.56 -12.54
N VAL A 608 -33.91 19.23 -12.57
CA VAL A 608 -32.72 18.44 -12.94
C VAL A 608 -33.13 17.43 -14.02
N ASP A 609 -32.24 17.19 -14.98
CA ASP A 609 -32.39 16.24 -16.08
C ASP A 609 -30.99 15.71 -16.48
N ALA A 610 -30.95 14.55 -17.14
CA ALA A 610 -29.77 13.92 -17.74
C ALA A 610 -28.51 13.97 -16.86
N VAL A 611 -28.58 13.34 -15.68
CA VAL A 611 -27.42 13.13 -14.80
C VAL A 611 -26.57 11.97 -15.35
N GLU A 612 -25.34 12.28 -15.75
CA GLU A 612 -24.34 11.31 -16.22
C GLU A 612 -23.02 11.46 -15.43
N LEU A 613 -22.19 10.42 -15.45
CA LEU A 613 -20.84 10.46 -14.86
C LEU A 613 -19.79 10.37 -15.96
N VAL A 614 -18.78 11.23 -15.85
CA VAL A 614 -17.67 11.33 -16.80
C VAL A 614 -16.52 10.46 -16.28
N TYR A 615 -15.87 9.77 -17.21
CA TYR A 615 -14.71 8.93 -16.97
C TYR A 615 -13.61 9.36 -17.95
N GLU A 616 -12.38 9.51 -17.44
CA GLU A 616 -11.18 9.90 -18.18
C GLU A 616 -10.02 8.94 -17.87
#